data_AF-A0A3D3LB74-F1
#
_entry.id   AF-A0A3D3LB74-F1
#
_cell.length_a   1.000
_cell.length_b   1.000
_cell.length_c   1.000
_cell.angle_alpha   90.00
_cell.angle_beta   90.00
_cell.angle_gamma   90.00
#
_symmetry.space_group_name_H-M   'P 1'
#
loop_
_entity.id
_entity.type
_entity.pdbx_description
1 polymer ?
#
loop_
_entity_poly.entity_id
_entity_poly.type
_entity_poly.pdbx_seq_one_letter_code
_entity_poly.pdbx_strand_id
1 'polypeptide(L)'
;MIADPTTSFEPHSSEQLPASTRVYVEGQIHKDVRVPMREIALSPTKSFNGRIEVNEPVRVYDTSGPWGDPSYKGTVEEGLPALRKQWILSRNDVEEYTGRAIEPRDNGYLTANHAEYAAAKREGLLSPLKAPINAQRNPLRSTGKPVTQLHYARQGIITPEME
;
A
#
# COMPACT_ATOMS: atom_id res chain seq x y z
N MET A 1 19.96 -0.72 31.05
CA MET A 1 20.21 -0.61 29.60
C MET A 1 18.88 -0.28 28.96
N ILE A 2 18.70 0.98 28.56
CA ILE A 2 17.48 1.43 27.87
C ILE A 2 17.74 1.12 26.39
N ALA A 3 16.89 0.29 25.78
CA ALA A 3 17.02 -0.05 24.37
C ALA A 3 16.90 1.23 23.52
N ASP A 4 17.80 1.38 22.56
CA ASP A 4 17.74 2.44 21.55
C ASP A 4 16.46 2.24 20.74
N PRO A 5 15.54 3.23 20.65
CA PRO A 5 14.29 3.08 19.91
C PRO A 5 14.49 2.84 18.40
N THR A 6 15.74 2.93 17.93
CA THR A 6 16.14 2.66 16.55
C THR A 6 16.54 1.21 16.28
N THR A 7 16.76 0.39 17.32
CA THR A 7 17.08 -1.04 17.15
C THR A 7 15.81 -1.88 17.28
N SER A 8 15.02 -1.94 16.20
CA SER A 8 13.98 -2.95 16.06
C SER A 8 14.61 -4.33 15.96
N PHE A 9 14.09 -5.31 16.71
CA PHE A 9 14.46 -6.72 16.56
C PHE A 9 13.85 -7.35 15.29
N GLU A 10 12.79 -6.73 14.76
CA GLU A 10 12.13 -7.18 13.55
C GLU A 10 12.74 -6.51 12.32
N PRO A 11 12.93 -7.27 11.22
CA PRO A 11 13.49 -6.75 9.98
C PRO A 11 12.61 -5.62 9.44
N HIS A 12 13.25 -4.58 8.88
CA HIS A 12 12.51 -3.47 8.31
C HIS A 12 11.69 -3.95 7.10
N SER A 13 10.49 -3.41 6.90
CA SER A 13 9.61 -3.79 5.77
C SER A 13 10.22 -3.60 4.37
N SER A 14 11.30 -2.82 4.27
CA SER A 14 12.08 -2.60 3.05
C SER A 14 13.28 -3.53 2.89
N GLU A 15 13.60 -4.34 3.90
CA GLU A 15 14.65 -5.35 3.80
C GLU A 15 14.22 -6.43 2.81
N GLN A 16 15.13 -6.76 1.91
CA GLN A 16 14.85 -7.74 0.88
C GLN A 16 14.83 -9.14 1.47
N LEU A 17 13.78 -9.89 1.14
CA LEU A 17 13.69 -11.28 1.54
C LEU A 17 14.80 -12.09 0.83
N PRO A 18 15.48 -13.02 1.54
CA PRO A 18 16.55 -13.80 0.96
C PRO A 18 16.12 -14.54 -0.31
N ALA A 19 17.02 -14.55 -1.31
CA ALA A 19 16.83 -15.20 -2.61
C ALA A 19 15.52 -14.83 -3.33
N SER A 20 14.88 -13.72 -2.95
CA SER A 20 13.61 -13.28 -3.51
C SER A 20 13.82 -12.04 -4.36
N THR A 21 13.11 -11.95 -5.48
CA THR A 21 13.07 -10.76 -6.33
C THR A 21 11.62 -10.39 -6.62
N ARG A 22 11.29 -9.11 -6.49
CA ARG A 22 9.98 -8.57 -6.85
C ARG A 22 9.80 -8.62 -8.36
N VAL A 23 8.67 -9.15 -8.80
CA VAL A 23 8.26 -9.15 -10.21
C VAL A 23 6.83 -8.65 -10.34
N TYR A 24 6.46 -8.18 -11.53
CA TYR A 24 5.11 -7.71 -11.81
C TYR A 24 4.52 -8.53 -12.96
N VAL A 25 3.29 -9.00 -12.77
CA VAL A 25 2.48 -9.60 -13.84
C VAL A 25 1.61 -8.50 -14.43
N GLU A 26 1.75 -8.26 -15.73
CA GLU A 26 0.99 -7.23 -16.44
C GLU A 26 -0.42 -7.71 -16.78
N GLY A 27 -1.39 -6.80 -16.71
CA GLY A 27 -2.75 -7.02 -17.18
C GLY A 27 -2.81 -7.24 -18.70
N GLN A 28 -3.72 -8.11 -19.14
CA GLN A 28 -4.01 -8.38 -20.53
C GLN A 28 -5.06 -7.41 -21.10
N ILE A 29 -6.17 -7.20 -20.38
CA ILE A 29 -7.30 -6.32 -20.66
C ILE A 29 -6.93 -4.87 -20.29
N HIS A 30 -6.48 -4.67 -19.06
CA HIS A 30 -6.10 -3.37 -18.50
C HIS A 30 -4.58 -3.28 -18.38
N LYS A 31 -3.92 -2.73 -19.43
CA LYS A 31 -2.45 -2.67 -19.54
C LYS A 31 -1.74 -1.91 -18.41
N ASP A 32 -2.47 -1.05 -17.70
CA ASP A 32 -1.93 -0.29 -16.57
C ASP A 32 -1.87 -1.12 -15.27
N VAL A 33 -2.50 -2.29 -15.24
CA VAL A 33 -2.49 -3.19 -14.08
C VAL A 33 -1.15 -3.92 -14.01
N ARG A 34 -0.48 -3.81 -12.88
CA ARG A 34 0.75 -4.53 -12.55
C ARG A 34 0.59 -5.24 -11.22
N VAL A 35 0.34 -6.55 -11.25
CA VAL A 35 0.10 -7.36 -10.06
C VAL A 35 1.44 -7.75 -9.43
N PRO A 36 1.71 -7.34 -8.18
CA PRO A 36 2.96 -7.67 -7.51
C PRO A 36 3.03 -9.14 -7.12
N MET A 37 4.16 -9.77 -7.45
CA MET A 37 4.54 -11.12 -7.04
C MET A 37 6.01 -11.10 -6.63
N ARG A 38 6.49 -12.15 -5.96
CA ARG A 38 7.93 -12.37 -5.84
C ARG A 38 8.32 -13.74 -6.37
N GLU A 39 9.51 -13.81 -6.93
CA GLU A 39 10.13 -15.05 -7.37
C GLU A 39 11.26 -15.42 -6.43
N ILE A 40 11.26 -16.67 -5.98
CA ILE A 40 12.28 -17.24 -5.10
C ILE A 40 13.21 -18.09 -5.94
N ALA A 41 14.47 -17.70 -6.04
CA ALA A 41 15.48 -18.48 -6.73
C ALA A 41 15.77 -19.77 -5.96
N LEU A 42 15.74 -20.90 -6.67
CA LEU A 42 16.05 -22.21 -6.12
C LEU A 42 17.51 -22.57 -6.44
N SER A 43 18.17 -23.27 -5.52
CA SER A 43 19.49 -23.82 -5.79
C SER A 43 19.40 -24.93 -6.85
N PRO A 44 20.38 -25.08 -7.76
CA PRO A 44 20.40 -26.18 -8.72
C PRO A 44 20.47 -27.54 -8.04
N THR A 45 19.73 -28.52 -8.56
CA THR A 45 19.76 -29.91 -8.08
C THR A 45 21.01 -30.61 -8.60
N LYS A 46 21.84 -31.13 -7.70
CA LYS A 46 23.03 -31.94 -8.04
C LYS A 46 22.70 -33.43 -7.93
N SER A 47 22.71 -34.13 -9.06
CA SER A 47 22.51 -35.57 -9.10
C SER A 47 23.77 -36.35 -8.74
N PHE A 48 23.62 -37.59 -8.27
CA PHE A 48 24.74 -38.48 -7.92
C PHE A 48 25.72 -38.74 -9.09
N ASN A 49 25.24 -38.67 -10.33
CA ASN A 49 26.05 -38.82 -11.54
C ASN A 49 26.76 -37.52 -11.99
N GLY A 50 26.77 -36.47 -11.17
CA GLY A 50 27.38 -35.17 -11.48
C GLY A 50 26.55 -34.26 -12.38
N ARG A 51 25.35 -34.67 -12.81
CA ARG A 51 24.44 -33.80 -13.57
C ARG A 51 23.90 -32.68 -12.68
N ILE A 52 23.95 -31.46 -13.20
CA ILE A 52 23.35 -30.28 -12.58
C ILE A 52 22.06 -29.95 -13.33
N GLU A 53 20.96 -29.82 -12.59
CA GLU A 53 19.67 -29.39 -13.10
C GLU A 53 19.32 -28.03 -12.51
N VAL A 54 19.05 -27.05 -13.37
CA VAL A 54 18.64 -25.70 -12.96
C VAL A 54 17.15 -25.76 -12.64
N ASN A 55 16.79 -25.32 -11.44
CA ASN A 55 15.41 -25.25 -11.00
C ASN A 55 14.83 -23.87 -11.34
N GLU A 56 13.63 -23.84 -11.93
CA GLU A 56 12.92 -22.59 -12.18
C GLU A 56 12.53 -21.91 -10.86
N PRO A 57 12.51 -20.57 -10.81
CA PRO A 57 12.09 -19.84 -9.62
C PRO A 57 10.65 -20.14 -9.22
N VAL A 58 10.38 -20.19 -7.92
CA VAL A 58 9.02 -20.33 -7.40
C VAL A 58 8.39 -18.96 -7.25
N ARG A 59 7.31 -18.71 -8.00
CA ARG A 59 6.54 -17.47 -7.90
C ARG A 59 5.49 -17.57 -6.80
N VAL A 60 5.45 -16.58 -5.92
CA VAL A 60 4.49 -16.49 -4.80
C VAL A 60 3.89 -15.09 -4.69
N TYR A 61 2.71 -15.02 -4.07
CA TYR A 61 2.00 -13.77 -3.82
C TYR A 61 2.78 -12.85 -2.88
N ASP A 62 2.78 -11.55 -3.15
CA ASP A 62 3.54 -10.57 -2.38
C ASP A 62 2.69 -9.36 -1.97
N THR A 63 2.39 -9.28 -0.68
CA THR A 63 1.58 -8.23 -0.06
C THR A 63 2.40 -7.10 0.56
N SER A 64 3.72 -7.07 0.36
CA SER A 64 4.60 -6.02 0.90
C SER A 64 4.32 -4.61 0.34
N GLY A 65 3.55 -4.50 -0.75
CA GLY A 65 3.25 -3.23 -1.40
C GLY A 65 4.52 -2.58 -1.98
N PRO A 66 4.53 -1.24 -2.17
CA PRO A 66 5.71 -0.53 -2.68
C PRO A 66 6.93 -0.59 -1.74
N TRP A 67 6.72 -0.82 -0.43
CA TRP A 67 7.81 -0.88 0.54
C TRP A 67 8.78 -2.04 0.31
N GLY A 68 8.28 -3.18 -0.19
CA GLY A 68 9.13 -4.32 -0.55
C GLY A 68 9.84 -4.17 -1.90
N ASP A 69 9.55 -3.12 -2.68
CA ASP A 69 10.16 -2.88 -3.99
C ASP A 69 11.46 -2.06 -3.82
N PRO A 70 12.65 -2.61 -4.16
CA PRO A 70 13.92 -1.89 -4.05
C PRO A 70 13.96 -0.57 -4.85
N SER A 71 13.17 -0.48 -5.91
CA SER A 71 13.10 0.68 -6.79
C SER A 71 12.24 1.81 -6.21
N TYR A 72 11.38 1.52 -5.23
CA TYR A 72 10.56 2.52 -4.57
C TYR A 72 11.38 3.35 -3.58
N LYS A 73 11.27 4.67 -3.67
CA LYS A 73 12.04 5.65 -2.87
C LYS A 73 11.16 6.60 -2.06
N GLY A 74 9.85 6.36 -2.00
CA GLY A 74 8.94 7.25 -1.29
C GLY A 74 9.07 7.15 0.23
N THR A 75 8.66 8.20 0.94
CA THR A 75 8.70 8.24 2.41
C THR A 75 7.31 8.11 3.03
N VAL A 76 7.26 7.82 4.33
CA VAL A 76 5.99 7.70 5.07
C VAL A 76 5.25 9.04 5.14
N GLU A 77 5.98 10.15 5.10
CA GLU A 77 5.44 11.51 5.08
C GLU A 77 4.81 11.86 3.73
N GLU A 78 5.28 11.29 2.63
CA GLU A 78 4.67 11.49 1.31
C GLU A 78 3.42 10.63 1.17
N GLY A 79 3.47 9.40 1.70
CA GLY A 79 2.46 8.36 1.57
C GLY A 79 2.50 7.66 0.20
N LEU A 80 1.80 6.52 0.09
CA LEU A 80 1.88 5.67 -1.10
C LEU A 80 1.31 6.31 -2.39
N PRO A 81 1.86 5.97 -3.57
CA PRO A 81 1.27 6.35 -4.85
C PRO A 81 -0.17 5.85 -5.00
N ALA A 82 -1.06 6.70 -5.51
CA ALA A 82 -2.46 6.32 -5.73
C ALA A 82 -2.65 5.61 -7.07
N LEU A 83 -2.08 4.40 -7.19
CA LEU A 83 -2.09 3.60 -8.43
C LEU A 83 -3.48 3.42 -9.03
N ARG A 84 -4.49 3.28 -8.16
CA ARG A 84 -5.89 3.05 -8.55
C ARG A 84 -6.68 4.31 -8.88
N LYS A 85 -6.13 5.52 -8.66
CA LYS A 85 -6.88 6.77 -8.83
C LYS A 85 -7.43 6.90 -10.26
N GLN A 86 -6.59 6.62 -11.26
CA GLN A 86 -6.98 6.74 -12.65
C GLN A 86 -8.08 5.73 -13.04
N TRP A 87 -8.01 4.50 -12.53
CA TRP A 87 -9.02 3.46 -12.77
C TRP A 87 -10.39 3.81 -12.21
N ILE A 88 -10.40 4.55 -11.09
CA ILE A 88 -11.63 5.00 -10.45
C ILE A 88 -12.21 6.19 -11.23
N LEU A 89 -11.39 7.19 -11.56
CA LEU A 89 -11.85 8.37 -12.30
C LEU A 89 -12.31 8.05 -13.73
N SER A 90 -11.66 7.10 -14.41
CA SER A 90 -12.00 6.75 -15.81
C SER A 90 -13.40 6.15 -15.98
N ARG A 91 -14.02 5.67 -14.90
CA ARG A 91 -15.39 5.12 -14.92
C ARG A 91 -16.48 6.20 -14.98
N ASN A 92 -16.15 7.47 -14.69
CA ASN A 92 -17.08 8.61 -14.74
C ASN A 92 -18.36 8.44 -13.89
N ASP A 93 -18.28 7.69 -12.80
CA ASP A 93 -19.39 7.42 -11.87
C ASP A 93 -19.13 7.95 -10.45
N VAL A 94 -18.05 8.72 -10.31
CA VAL A 94 -17.65 9.38 -9.06
C VAL A 94 -17.35 10.85 -9.27
N GLU A 95 -17.50 11.64 -8.22
CA GLU A 95 -17.13 13.05 -8.14
C GLU A 95 -16.36 13.34 -6.85
N GLU A 96 -15.50 14.35 -6.88
CA GLU A 96 -14.84 14.87 -5.67
C GLU A 96 -15.84 15.63 -4.81
N TYR A 97 -15.71 15.51 -3.48
CA TYR A 97 -16.50 16.30 -2.54
C TYR A 97 -15.67 16.70 -1.33
N THR A 98 -16.11 17.74 -0.62
CA THR A 98 -15.46 18.16 0.62
C THR A 98 -15.70 17.12 1.72
N GLY A 99 -14.63 16.52 2.22
CA GLY A 99 -14.68 15.55 3.30
C GLY A 99 -15.21 16.13 4.61
N ARG A 100 -15.65 15.25 5.52
CA ARG A 100 -16.03 15.64 6.88
C ARG A 100 -14.82 16.23 7.62
N ALA A 101 -15.02 17.34 8.30
CA ALA A 101 -13.99 17.92 9.18
C ALA A 101 -13.66 16.99 10.36
N ILE A 102 -12.38 16.93 10.73
CA ILE A 102 -11.92 16.15 11.88
C ILE A 102 -12.41 16.83 13.16
N GLU A 103 -13.06 16.08 14.03
CA GLU A 103 -13.51 16.55 15.33
C GLU A 103 -12.60 16.01 16.45
N PRO A 104 -12.50 16.70 17.61
CA PRO A 104 -11.70 16.24 18.74
C PRO A 104 -12.01 14.80 19.18
N ARG A 105 -13.28 14.40 19.12
CA ARG A 105 -13.75 13.05 19.45
C ARG A 105 -13.18 11.95 18.54
N ASP A 106 -12.82 12.27 17.31
CA ASP A 106 -12.21 11.32 16.37
C ASP A 106 -10.82 10.88 16.86
N ASN A 107 -10.17 11.73 17.68
CA ASN A 107 -8.85 11.49 18.27
C ASN A 107 -8.92 11.21 19.78
N GLY A 108 -10.11 10.90 20.32
CA GLY A 108 -10.31 10.58 21.74
C GLY A 108 -10.30 11.77 22.69
N TYR A 109 -10.43 13.01 22.18
CA TYR A 109 -10.51 14.20 23.01
C TYR A 109 -11.97 14.64 23.24
N LEU A 110 -12.29 15.03 24.47
CA LEU A 110 -13.63 15.48 24.87
C LEU A 110 -14.01 16.82 24.24
N THR A 111 -13.04 17.75 24.12
CA THR A 111 -13.25 19.11 23.62
C THR A 111 -12.03 19.60 22.85
N ALA A 112 -12.17 20.69 22.09
CA ALA A 112 -11.06 21.35 21.41
C ALA A 112 -9.97 21.79 22.40
N ASN A 113 -10.36 22.38 23.53
CA ASN A 113 -9.42 22.81 24.58
C ASN A 113 -8.59 21.63 25.14
N HIS A 114 -9.20 20.43 25.27
CA HIS A 114 -8.48 19.25 25.72
C HIS A 114 -7.46 18.75 24.69
N ALA A 115 -7.79 18.86 23.39
CA ALA A 115 -6.87 18.56 22.31
C ALA A 115 -5.69 19.55 22.26
N GLU A 116 -5.96 20.86 22.40
CA GLU A 116 -4.93 21.91 22.44
C GLU A 116 -3.99 21.75 23.63
N TYR A 117 -4.53 21.52 24.83
CA TYR A 117 -3.73 21.26 26.02
C TYR A 117 -2.84 20.01 25.87
N ALA A 118 -3.38 18.94 25.28
CA ALA A 118 -2.61 17.74 25.00
C ALA A 118 -1.52 17.97 23.95
N ALA A 119 -1.76 18.82 22.94
CA ALA A 119 -0.77 19.18 21.94
C ALA A 119 0.36 20.02 22.54
N ALA A 120 0.05 21.03 23.35
CA ALA A 120 1.03 21.87 24.04
C ALA A 120 1.91 21.07 25.02
N LYS A 121 1.33 20.12 25.76
CA LYS A 121 2.09 19.24 26.67
C LYS A 121 3.06 18.29 25.94
N ARG A 122 2.81 18.04 24.65
CA ARG A 122 3.63 17.15 23.79
C ARG A 122 4.75 17.92 23.08
N GLU A 123 4.74 19.25 23.16
CA GLU A 123 5.76 20.13 22.56
C GLU A 123 7.13 19.84 23.22
N GLY A 124 8.01 19.18 22.45
CA GLY A 124 9.34 18.74 22.91
C GLY A 124 9.46 17.24 23.26
N LEU A 125 8.36 16.49 23.31
CA LEU A 125 8.37 15.06 23.71
C LEU A 125 8.24 14.07 22.54
N LEU A 126 7.77 14.50 21.36
CA LEU A 126 7.78 13.82 20.05
C LEU A 126 7.02 14.71 19.05
N SER A 127 7.45 14.78 17.77
CA SER A 127 6.68 15.49 16.72
C SER A 127 5.28 14.88 16.61
N PRO A 128 4.19 15.68 16.52
CA PRO A 128 2.86 15.13 16.31
C PRO A 128 2.84 14.30 15.03
N LEU A 129 2.29 13.09 15.09
CA LEU A 129 2.05 12.26 13.91
C LEU A 129 1.17 13.06 12.94
N LYS A 130 1.74 13.46 11.80
CA LYS A 130 1.03 14.17 10.74
C LYS A 130 0.57 13.16 9.71
N ALA A 131 -0.62 13.39 9.16
CA ALA A 131 -1.07 12.64 7.99
C ALA A 131 -0.07 12.88 6.83
N PRO A 132 0.14 11.87 5.98
CA PRO A 132 1.02 12.04 4.82
C PRO A 132 0.48 13.11 3.88
N ILE A 133 1.37 13.72 3.10
CA ILE A 133 1.06 14.77 2.12
C ILE A 133 -0.07 14.31 1.20
N ASN A 134 -0.02 13.06 0.77
CA ASN A 134 -1.01 12.49 -0.13
C ASN A 134 -2.40 12.23 0.50
N ALA A 135 -2.54 12.35 1.82
CA ALA A 135 -3.83 12.24 2.51
C ALA A 135 -4.69 13.50 2.36
N GLN A 136 -4.11 14.60 1.85
CA GLN A 136 -4.85 15.84 1.56
C GLN A 136 -5.72 15.78 0.30
N ARG A 137 -5.83 14.61 -0.34
CA ARG A 137 -6.66 14.40 -1.53
C ARG A 137 -8.14 14.52 -1.16
N ASN A 138 -8.92 15.13 -2.04
CA ASN A 138 -10.37 15.14 -1.89
C ASN A 138 -10.93 13.71 -1.97
N PRO A 139 -11.83 13.33 -1.05
CA PRO A 139 -12.54 12.07 -1.15
C PRO A 139 -13.48 12.06 -2.35
N LEU A 140 -13.77 10.86 -2.84
CA LEU A 140 -14.68 10.61 -3.95
C LEU A 140 -15.99 10.05 -3.44
N ARG A 141 -17.10 10.44 -4.06
CA ARG A 141 -18.44 9.88 -3.84
C ARG A 141 -19.10 9.52 -5.16
N SER A 142 -20.07 8.62 -5.12
CA SER A 142 -20.88 8.26 -6.28
C SER A 142 -21.74 9.43 -6.78
N THR A 143 -21.92 9.51 -8.10
CA THR A 143 -22.82 10.48 -8.78
C THR A 143 -24.27 9.99 -8.92
N GLY A 144 -24.69 8.98 -8.13
CA GLY A 144 -26.09 8.51 -8.08
C GLY A 144 -26.32 7.07 -8.52
N LYS A 145 -25.25 6.31 -8.82
CA LYS A 145 -25.31 4.86 -9.09
C LYS A 145 -24.37 4.10 -8.14
N PRO A 146 -24.67 2.86 -7.74
CA PRO A 146 -23.75 2.08 -6.93
C PRO A 146 -22.38 1.93 -7.62
N VAL A 147 -21.29 2.18 -6.90
CA VAL A 147 -19.90 2.09 -7.41
C VAL A 147 -19.17 0.85 -6.89
N THR A 148 -19.93 -0.16 -6.45
CA THR A 148 -19.37 -1.37 -5.85
C THR A 148 -18.95 -2.38 -6.92
N GLN A 149 -17.94 -3.19 -6.63
CA GLN A 149 -17.52 -4.27 -7.55
C GLN A 149 -18.69 -5.21 -7.90
N LEU A 150 -19.59 -5.46 -6.94
CA LEU A 150 -20.81 -6.25 -7.19
C LEU A 150 -21.75 -5.61 -8.22
N HIS A 151 -21.87 -4.27 -8.25
CA HIS A 151 -22.70 -3.57 -9.22
C HIS A 151 -22.18 -3.78 -10.65
N TYR A 152 -20.87 -3.64 -10.86
CA TYR A 152 -20.24 -3.87 -12.17
C TYR A 152 -20.31 -5.35 -12.57
N ALA A 153 -20.04 -6.27 -11.65
CA ALA A 153 -20.11 -7.71 -11.91
C ALA A 153 -21.51 -8.14 -12.38
N ARG A 154 -22.58 -7.62 -11.76
CA ARG A 154 -23.97 -7.90 -12.16
C ARG A 154 -24.32 -7.36 -13.56
N GLN A 155 -23.58 -6.39 -14.07
CA GLN A 155 -23.72 -5.85 -15.43
C GLN A 155 -22.80 -6.55 -16.44
N GLY A 156 -21.99 -7.53 -16.00
CA GLY A 156 -21.00 -8.19 -16.84
C GLY A 156 -19.77 -7.33 -17.16
N ILE A 157 -19.52 -6.27 -16.37
CA ILE A 157 -18.37 -5.38 -16.56
C ILE A 157 -17.20 -5.89 -15.71
N ILE A 158 -16.06 -6.14 -16.35
CA ILE A 158 -14.80 -6.54 -15.70
C ILE A 158 -13.97 -5.28 -15.44
N THR A 159 -13.85 -4.89 -14.17
CA THR A 159 -13.07 -3.72 -13.75
C THR A 159 -11.57 -4.04 -13.70
N PRO A 160 -10.67 -3.02 -13.66
CA PRO A 160 -9.24 -3.24 -13.44
C PRO A 160 -8.90 -3.95 -12.12
N GLU A 161 -9.82 -3.99 -11.16
CA GLU A 161 -9.64 -4.73 -9.90
C GLU A 161 -10.04 -6.21 -9.98
N MET A 162 -10.74 -6.62 -11.04
CA MET A 162 -11.19 -8.00 -11.26
C MET A 162 -10.27 -8.81 -12.15
N GLU A 163 -9.45 -8.13 -12.95
CA GLU A 163 -8.43 -8.76 -13.78
C GLU A 163 -7.26 -9.30 -12.96
#